data_AF-A0A931M3M7-F1
#
_entry.id   AF-A0A931M3M7-F1
#
_cell.length_a   1.000
_cell.length_b   1.000
_cell.length_c   1.000
_cell.angle_alpha   90.00
_cell.angle_beta   90.00
_cell.angle_gamma   90.00
#
_symmetry.space_group_name_H-M   'P 1'
#
loop_
_entity.id
_entity.type
_entity.pdbx_description
1 polymer ?
#
loop_
_entity_poly.entity_id
_entity_poly.type
_entity_poly.pdbx_seq_one_letter_code
_entity_poly.pdbx_strand_id
1 'polypeptide(L)'
;MLNIFNIEKQANKRVQRFLLHKSTEENIDSAKARLVINIIIGKVSVHLYEQHKYIKTLSLKSIVEFFGKDYDESKTIAVYDYLVQLSKDNHIELSKLNVVICETKSELGAHLYDETKYKKRIPTLDLLTQFYITK
;
A
#
# COMPACT_ATOMS: atom_id res chain seq x y z
N MET A 1 17.63 21.17 -4.57
CA MET A 1 16.39 20.43 -4.24
C MET A 1 16.58 18.98 -4.64
N LEU A 2 16.42 18.02 -3.72
CA LEU A 2 16.26 16.62 -4.14
C LEU A 2 15.10 16.57 -5.13
N ASN A 3 15.24 15.85 -6.25
CA ASN A 3 14.20 15.76 -7.26
C ASN A 3 13.08 14.82 -6.78
N ILE A 4 12.25 15.31 -5.86
CA ILE A 4 11.15 14.58 -5.21
C ILE A 4 10.23 13.94 -6.26
N PHE A 5 9.98 14.64 -7.37
CA PHE A 5 9.18 14.12 -8.49
C PHE A 5 9.77 12.83 -9.09
N ASN A 6 11.08 12.83 -9.34
CA ASN A 6 11.76 11.63 -9.85
C ASN A 6 11.74 10.48 -8.83
N ILE A 7 11.85 10.78 -7.54
CA ILE A 7 11.82 9.76 -6.48
C ILE A 7 10.43 9.13 -6.39
N GLU A 8 9.38 9.94 -6.40
CA GLU A 8 7.99 9.47 -6.41
C GLU A 8 7.68 8.63 -7.66
N LYS A 9 8.19 9.03 -8.83
CA LYS A 9 8.06 8.23 -10.06
C LYS A 9 8.73 6.86 -9.94
N GLN A 10 9.89 6.78 -9.28
CA GLN A 10 10.57 5.50 -9.03
C GLN A 10 9.83 4.65 -7.99
N ALA A 11 9.26 5.27 -6.95
CA ALA A 11 8.41 4.61 -5.96
C ALA A 11 7.20 3.96 -6.64
N ASN A 12 6.48 4.73 -7.49
CA ASN A 12 5.34 4.23 -8.26
C ASN A 12 5.72 3.05 -9.17
N LYS A 13 6.88 3.11 -9.85
CA LYS A 13 7.37 1.97 -10.67
C LYS A 13 7.64 0.71 -9.85
N ARG A 14 8.20 0.84 -8.64
CA ARG A 14 8.47 -0.32 -7.76
C ARG A 14 7.17 -0.99 -7.34
N VAL A 15 6.20 -0.19 -6.93
CA VAL A 15 4.87 -0.68 -6.55
C VAL A 15 4.12 -1.26 -7.77
N GLN A 16 4.31 -0.69 -8.96
CA GLN A 16 3.74 -1.23 -10.20
C GLN A 16 4.26 -2.62 -10.49
N ARG A 17 5.57 -2.83 -10.35
CA ARG A 17 6.19 -4.15 -10.51
C ARG A 17 5.67 -5.15 -9.48
N PHE A 18 5.47 -4.71 -8.24
CA PHE A 18 4.89 -5.55 -7.19
C PHE A 18 3.46 -6.00 -7.55
N LEU A 19 2.60 -5.04 -7.90
CA LEU A 19 1.23 -5.33 -8.30
C LEU A 19 1.18 -6.22 -9.54
N LEU A 20 2.00 -5.95 -10.56
CA LEU A 20 2.11 -6.77 -11.76
C LEU A 20 2.51 -8.21 -11.41
N HIS A 21 3.57 -8.38 -10.60
CA HIS A 21 4.04 -9.70 -10.17
C HIS A 21 2.94 -10.48 -9.45
N LYS A 22 2.27 -9.86 -8.48
CA LYS A 22 1.17 -10.49 -7.73
C LYS A 22 -0.08 -10.73 -8.58
N SER A 23 -0.34 -9.89 -9.58
CA SER A 23 -1.44 -10.10 -10.52
C SER A 23 -1.18 -11.29 -11.43
N THR A 24 0.05 -11.42 -11.93
CA THR A 24 0.48 -12.56 -12.76
C THR A 24 0.45 -13.87 -11.98
N GLU A 25 0.93 -13.89 -10.72
CA GLU A 25 0.84 -15.08 -9.85
C GLU A 25 -0.60 -15.60 -9.72
N GLU A 26 -1.57 -14.69 -9.66
CA GLU A 26 -2.98 -15.00 -9.43
C GLU A 26 -3.83 -15.02 -10.71
N ASN A 27 -3.19 -14.89 -11.88
CA ASN A 27 -3.86 -14.83 -13.18
C ASN A 27 -5.00 -13.78 -13.26
N ILE A 28 -4.75 -12.58 -12.73
CA ILE A 28 -5.68 -11.44 -12.81
C ILE A 28 -5.09 -10.30 -13.64
N ASP A 29 -5.97 -9.47 -14.19
CA ASP A 29 -5.56 -8.25 -14.92
C ASP A 29 -4.96 -7.22 -13.96
N SER A 30 -3.69 -6.85 -14.18
CA SER A 30 -2.98 -5.87 -13.36
C SER A 30 -3.65 -4.49 -13.32
N ALA A 31 -4.36 -4.09 -14.37
CA ALA A 31 -5.10 -2.82 -14.40
C ALA A 31 -6.33 -2.85 -13.46
N LYS A 32 -6.79 -4.04 -13.10
CA LYS A 32 -7.90 -4.28 -12.16
C LYS A 32 -7.42 -4.60 -10.76
N ALA A 33 -6.14 -4.89 -10.57
CA ALA A 33 -5.58 -5.26 -9.28
C ALA A 33 -5.57 -4.08 -8.31
N ARG A 34 -5.95 -4.36 -7.06
CA ARG A 34 -5.91 -3.40 -5.96
C ARG A 34 -5.27 -4.04 -4.74
N LEU A 35 -4.29 -3.36 -4.17
CA LEU A 35 -3.73 -3.73 -2.88
C LEU A 35 -4.37 -2.86 -1.81
N VAL A 36 -5.13 -3.44 -0.90
CA VAL A 36 -5.78 -2.74 0.21
C VAL A 36 -5.00 -3.01 1.49
N ILE A 37 -4.53 -1.95 2.14
CA ILE A 37 -3.78 -1.96 3.38
C ILE A 37 -4.65 -1.28 4.44
N ASN A 38 -4.97 -1.99 5.52
CA ASN A 38 -5.81 -1.49 6.60
C ASN A 38 -5.45 -2.15 7.94
N ILE A 39 -6.15 -1.75 9.01
CA ILE A 39 -6.01 -2.37 10.33
C ILE A 39 -7.29 -3.13 10.65
N ILE A 40 -7.14 -4.44 10.88
CA ILE A 40 -8.22 -5.34 11.27
C ILE A 40 -7.87 -5.90 12.64
N ILE A 41 -8.72 -5.63 13.64
CA ILE A 41 -8.55 -6.13 15.02
C ILE A 41 -7.14 -5.78 15.57
N GLY A 42 -6.71 -4.53 15.37
CA GLY A 42 -5.42 -4.02 15.83
C GLY A 42 -4.20 -4.55 15.08
N LYS A 43 -4.37 -5.29 13.97
CA LYS A 43 -3.26 -5.79 13.15
C LYS A 43 -3.32 -5.23 11.73
N VAL A 44 -2.16 -4.86 11.20
CA VAL A 44 -2.02 -4.48 9.79
C VAL A 44 -2.35 -5.69 8.92
N SER A 45 -3.30 -5.51 8.01
CA SER A 45 -3.70 -6.51 7.04
C SER A 45 -3.52 -5.95 5.63
N VAL A 46 -3.05 -6.79 4.72
CA VAL A 46 -2.87 -6.44 3.32
C VAL A 46 -3.59 -7.44 2.45
N HIS A 47 -4.50 -6.97 1.61
CA HIS A 47 -5.35 -7.80 0.79
C HIS A 47 -5.22 -7.44 -0.68
N LEU A 48 -5.14 -8.46 -1.53
CA LEU A 48 -5.20 -8.32 -2.98
C LEU A 48 -6.65 -8.51 -3.43
N TYR A 49 -7.12 -7.56 -4.23
CA TYR A 49 -8.43 -7.60 -4.87
C TYR A 49 -8.27 -7.49 -6.39
N GLU A 50 -9.19 -8.11 -7.12
CA GLU A 50 -9.47 -7.81 -8.53
C GLU A 50 -10.75 -6.97 -8.59
N GLN A 51 -10.60 -5.67 -8.83
CA GLN A 51 -11.64 -4.65 -8.67
C GLN A 51 -12.28 -4.66 -7.28
N HIS A 52 -13.34 -5.46 -7.10
CA HIS A 52 -14.10 -5.61 -5.87
C HIS A 52 -14.11 -7.05 -5.34
N LYS A 53 -13.49 -7.98 -6.07
CA LYS A 53 -13.40 -9.39 -5.70
C LYS A 53 -12.15 -9.62 -4.87
N TYR A 54 -12.33 -10.09 -3.64
CA TYR A 54 -11.22 -10.52 -2.79
C TYR A 54 -10.51 -11.73 -3.44
N ILE A 55 -9.19 -11.66 -3.53
CA ILE A 55 -8.35 -12.74 -4.08
C ILE A 55 -7.63 -13.45 -2.93
N LYS A 56 -6.73 -12.74 -2.24
CA LYS A 56 -5.95 -13.31 -1.13
C LYS A 56 -5.44 -12.25 -0.17
N THR A 57 -5.04 -12.68 1.01
CA THR A 57 -4.28 -11.87 1.98
C THR A 57 -2.79 -12.07 1.73
N LEU A 58 -2.02 -10.98 1.69
CA LEU A 58 -0.57 -11.00 1.56
C LEU A 58 0.07 -10.82 2.93
N SER A 59 1.12 -11.57 3.20
CA SER A 59 1.93 -11.34 4.40
C SER A 59 2.78 -10.09 4.22
N LEU A 60 2.89 -9.27 5.27
CA LEU A 60 3.80 -8.12 5.27
C LEU A 60 5.24 -8.54 4.94
N LYS A 61 5.67 -9.70 5.44
CA LYS A 61 6.96 -10.31 5.09
C LYS A 61 7.16 -10.41 3.58
N SER A 62 6.21 -10.98 2.83
CA SER A 62 6.32 -11.13 1.38
C SER A 62 6.37 -9.79 0.63
N ILE A 63 5.73 -8.75 1.17
CA ILE A 63 5.74 -7.40 0.60
C ILE A 63 7.11 -6.76 0.82
N VAL A 64 7.62 -6.81 2.05
CA VAL A 64 8.94 -6.26 2.42
C VAL A 64 10.07 -6.93 1.64
N GLU A 65 10.05 -8.26 1.55
CA GLU A 65 11.05 -9.06 0.84
C GLU A 65 11.06 -8.74 -0.67
N PHE A 66 9.89 -8.54 -1.28
CA PHE A 66 9.82 -8.15 -2.69
C PHE A 66 10.54 -6.83 -2.97
N PHE A 67 10.51 -5.90 -2.01
CA PHE A 67 11.22 -4.63 -2.12
C PHE A 67 12.71 -4.71 -1.78
N GLY A 68 13.26 -5.92 -1.63
CA GLY A 68 14.68 -6.20 -1.45
C GLY A 68 15.17 -5.91 -0.04
N LYS A 69 14.32 -6.14 0.97
CA LYS A 69 14.66 -5.90 2.38
C LYS A 69 14.33 -7.12 3.24
N ASP A 70 15.13 -7.31 4.28
CA ASP A 70 14.85 -8.32 5.29
C ASP A 70 13.64 -7.92 6.11
N TYR A 71 12.78 -8.87 6.44
CA TYR A 71 11.62 -8.64 7.29
C TYR A 71 12.03 -8.67 8.76
N ASP A 72 11.59 -7.67 9.51
CA ASP A 72 11.62 -7.63 10.97
C ASP A 72 10.27 -7.09 11.49
N GLU A 73 9.98 -7.33 12.78
CA GLU A 73 8.70 -6.91 13.38
C GLU A 73 8.56 -5.39 13.51
N SER A 74 9.68 -4.64 13.55
CA SER A 74 9.64 -3.18 13.65
C SER A 74 8.99 -2.53 12.43
N LYS A 75 9.05 -3.19 11.26
CA LYS A 75 8.35 -2.75 10.04
C LYS A 75 6.84 -2.84 10.15
N THR A 76 6.34 -3.89 10.81
CA THR A 76 4.90 -4.02 11.06
C THR A 76 4.40 -2.89 11.96
N ILE A 77 5.20 -2.54 12.98
CA ILE A 77 4.93 -1.40 13.87
C ILE A 77 4.96 -0.08 13.10
N ALA A 78 5.98 0.14 12.25
CA ALA A 78 6.08 1.36 11.44
C ALA A 78 4.88 1.55 10.50
N VAL A 79 4.44 0.47 9.82
CA VAL A 79 3.24 0.53 8.98
C VAL A 79 1.99 0.79 9.82
N TYR A 80 1.87 0.17 10.99
CA TYR A 80 0.75 0.43 11.90
C TYR A 80 0.70 1.90 12.34
N ASP A 81 1.81 2.44 12.83
CA ASP A 81 1.93 3.82 13.31
C ASP A 81 1.63 4.82 12.19
N TYR A 82 2.06 4.52 10.96
CA TYR A 82 1.73 5.33 9.79
C TYR A 82 0.23 5.36 9.50
N LEU A 83 -0.47 4.23 9.58
CA LEU A 83 -1.92 4.17 9.38
C LEU A 83 -2.66 4.91 10.51
N VAL A 84 -2.18 4.82 11.76
CA VAL A 84 -2.70 5.59 12.89
C VAL A 84 -2.51 7.09 12.67
N GLN A 85 -1.34 7.51 12.19
CA GLN A 85 -1.07 8.90 11.89
C GLN A 85 -1.98 9.42 10.77
N LEU A 86 -2.13 8.67 9.67
CA LEU A 86 -3.06 9.02 8.59
C LEU A 86 -4.52 9.11 9.08
N SER A 87 -4.94 8.23 9.98
CA SER A 87 -6.29 8.26 10.58
C SER A 87 -6.53 9.57 11.32
N LYS A 88 -5.57 9.99 12.16
CA LYS A 88 -5.63 11.25 12.90
C LYS A 88 -5.63 12.46 11.97
N ASP A 89 -4.69 12.51 11.03
CA ASP A 89 -4.48 13.66 10.13
C ASP A 89 -5.65 13.91 9.18
N ASN A 90 -6.44 12.87 8.90
CA ASN A 90 -7.58 12.97 7.98
C ASN A 90 -8.94 12.83 8.67
N HIS A 91 -8.95 12.75 10.01
CA HIS A 91 -10.17 12.54 10.81
C HIS A 91 -11.00 11.34 10.34
N ILE A 92 -10.33 10.24 10.00
CA ILE A 92 -10.96 8.98 9.59
C ILE A 92 -10.84 8.00 10.75
N GLU A 93 -11.92 7.32 11.12
CA GLU A 93 -11.86 6.23 12.11
C GLU A 93 -10.88 5.14 11.65
N LEU A 94 -9.98 4.69 12.53
CA LEU A 94 -8.91 3.76 12.13
C LEU A 94 -9.44 2.47 11.48
N SER A 95 -10.60 1.99 11.93
CA SER A 95 -11.31 0.81 11.40
C SER A 95 -11.84 1.01 9.97
N LYS A 96 -12.04 2.26 9.56
CA LYS A 96 -12.56 2.66 8.24
C LYS A 96 -11.45 3.09 7.29
N LEU A 97 -10.23 3.31 7.78
CA LEU A 97 -9.13 3.77 6.96
C LEU A 97 -8.61 2.64 6.05
N ASN A 98 -8.61 2.91 4.74
CA ASN A 98 -8.02 2.03 3.75
C ASN A 98 -6.98 2.79 2.92
N VAL A 99 -5.74 2.31 2.89
CA VAL A 99 -4.75 2.73 1.90
C VAL A 99 -4.81 1.74 0.74
N VAL A 100 -5.19 2.23 -0.43
CA VAL A 100 -5.37 1.43 -1.63
C VAL A 100 -4.32 1.78 -2.65
N ILE A 101 -3.53 0.80 -3.06
CA ILE A 101 -2.65 0.92 -4.21
C ILE A 101 -3.39 0.34 -5.43
N CYS A 102 -3.63 1.18 -6.43
CA CYS A 102 -4.25 0.74 -7.67
C CYS A 102 -3.85 1.64 -8.84
N GLU A 103 -4.11 1.17 -10.06
CA GLU A 103 -4.03 2.00 -11.25
C GLU A 103 -5.30 2.85 -11.37
N THR A 104 -5.14 4.16 -11.48
CA THR A 104 -6.24 5.10 -11.73
C THR A 104 -5.87 5.97 -12.94
N LYS A 105 -6.67 5.93 -14.01
CA LYS A 105 -6.40 6.67 -15.26
C LYS A 105 -4.97 6.44 -15.80
N SER A 106 -4.51 5.19 -15.81
CA SER A 106 -3.16 4.81 -16.25
C SER A 106 -2.01 5.30 -15.38
N GLU A 107 -2.30 5.83 -14.19
CA GLU A 107 -1.30 6.14 -13.18
C GLU A 107 -1.48 5.24 -11.96
N LEU A 108 -0.46 4.47 -11.67
CA LEU A 108 -0.38 3.73 -10.41
C LEU A 108 0.01 4.67 -9.27
N GLY A 109 -0.67 4.53 -8.14
CA GLY A 109 -0.31 5.26 -6.93
C GLY A 109 -0.97 4.71 -5.68
N ALA A 110 -0.57 5.25 -4.53
CA ALA A 110 -1.25 5.04 -3.27
C ALA A 110 -2.37 6.07 -3.08
N HIS A 111 -3.52 5.60 -2.63
CA HIS A 111 -4.74 6.39 -2.46
C HIS A 111 -5.34 6.13 -1.08
N LEU A 112 -5.83 7.18 -0.44
CA LEU A 112 -6.52 7.10 0.84
C LEU A 112 -8.03 7.03 0.62
N TYR A 113 -8.65 6.09 1.30
CA TYR A 113 -10.08 5.86 1.33
C TYR A 113 -10.60 5.84 2.77
N ASP A 114 -11.83 6.32 2.93
CA ASP A 114 -12.66 6.20 4.12
C ASP A 114 -13.77 5.22 3.77
N GLU A 115 -13.65 4.01 4.30
CA GLU A 115 -14.31 2.81 3.81
C GLU A 115 -14.04 2.63 2.31
N THR A 116 -15.04 2.89 1.48
CA THR A 116 -14.98 2.80 0.01
C THR A 116 -14.94 4.17 -0.67
N LYS A 117 -15.00 5.25 0.10
CA LYS A 117 -15.03 6.62 -0.42
C LYS A 117 -13.62 7.16 -0.57
N TYR A 118 -13.23 7.44 -1.81
CA TYR A 118 -11.95 8.08 -2.11
C TYR A 118 -11.85 9.45 -1.41
N LYS A 119 -10.71 9.71 -0.76
CA LYS A 119 -10.41 11.01 -0.14
C LYS A 119 -9.36 11.76 -0.95
N LYS A 120 -8.18 11.16 -1.12
CA LYS A 120 -7.04 11.80 -1.80
C LYS A 120 -6.00 10.78 -2.23
N ARG A 121 -5.13 11.17 -3.15
CA ARG A 121 -3.86 10.47 -3.42
C ARG A 121 -2.89 10.80 -2.29
N ILE A 122 -2.09 9.82 -1.89
CA ILE A 122 -0.99 10.01 -0.93
C ILE A 122 0.34 9.70 -1.62
N PRO A 123 1.47 10.27 -1.17
CA PRO A 123 2.78 9.96 -1.76
C PRO A 123 3.09 8.47 -1.61
N THR A 124 3.35 7.78 -2.71
CA THR A 124 3.72 6.36 -2.68
C THR A 124 5.07 6.16 -1.99
N LEU A 125 5.96 7.14 -2.11
CA LEU A 125 7.22 7.17 -1.37
C LEU A 125 7.01 7.09 0.14
N ASP A 126 6.05 7.84 0.70
CA ASP A 126 5.81 7.87 2.15
C ASP A 126 5.38 6.51 2.67
N LEU A 127 4.48 5.83 1.94
CA LEU A 127 4.04 4.48 2.22
C LEU A 127 5.20 3.48 2.12
N LEU A 128 5.94 3.51 1.01
CA LEU A 128 7.10 2.64 0.80
C LEU A 128 8.15 2.81 1.89
N THR A 129 8.37 4.05 2.34
CA THR A 129 9.35 4.36 3.39
C THR A 129 9.04 3.59 4.67
N GLN A 130 7.76 3.35 5.00
CA GLN A 130 7.39 2.54 6.17
C GLN A 130 7.75 1.07 6.02
N PHE A 131 7.78 0.55 4.79
CA PHE A 131 8.29 -0.79 4.49
C PHE A 131 9.84 -0.84 4.48
N TYR A 132 10.50 0.30 4.36
CA TYR A 132 11.95 0.43 4.20
C TYR A 132 12.72 0.80 5.47
N ILE A 133 12.14 1.54 6.43
CA ILE A 133 12.87 2.02 7.60
C ILE A 133 13.24 0.82 8.49
N THR A 134 14.48 0.37 8.35
CA THR A 134 15.32 -0.06 9.46
C THR A 134 15.97 1.21 10.02
N LYS A 135 15.73 1.52 11.30
CA LYS A 135 16.61 2.45 12.03
C LYS A 135 17.92 1.76 12.35
#